data_AF-A0A942G0T5-F1
#
_entry.id   AF-A0A942G0T5-F1
#
_cell.length_a   1.000
_cell.length_b   1.000
_cell.length_c   1.000
_cell.angle_alpha   90.00
_cell.angle_beta   90.00
_cell.angle_gamma   90.00
#
_symmetry.space_group_name_H-M   'P 1'
#
loop_
_entity.id
_entity.type
_entity.pdbx_description
1 polymer ?
#
loop_
_entity_poly.entity_id
_entity_poly.type
_entity_poly.pdbx_seq_one_letter_code
_entity_poly.pdbx_strand_id
1 'polypeptide(L)' 'LLNGKPTVQFSGINVCYSAISDTESVSISHVFALVNGKIKVTSSAVSPVDFSLTKVEFTYGESWLRNILTEMST' A
#
# COMPACT_ATOMS: atom_id res chain seq x y z
N LEU A 1 -14.48 19.71 -11.51
CA LEU A 1 -13.47 19.08 -12.39
C LEU A 1 -13.05 20.07 -13.45
N LEU A 2 -11.78 20.07 -13.86
CA LEU A 2 -11.23 21.06 -14.79
C LEU A 2 -11.90 21.06 -16.18
N ASN A 3 -12.66 20.01 -16.52
CA ASN A 3 -13.35 19.86 -17.81
C ASN A 3 -14.88 19.62 -17.68
N GLY A 4 -15.46 19.77 -16.48
CA GLY A 4 -16.91 19.61 -16.26
C GLY A 4 -17.49 18.20 -16.44
N LYS A 5 -16.66 17.18 -16.71
CA LYS A 5 -17.14 15.79 -16.86
C LYS A 5 -17.49 15.16 -15.50
N PRO A 6 -18.33 14.11 -15.45
CA PRO A 6 -18.52 13.31 -14.23
C PRO A 6 -17.22 12.66 -13.74
N THR A 7 -17.09 12.46 -12.43
CA THR A 7 -16.00 11.68 -11.83
C THR A 7 -16.20 10.19 -12.08
N VAL A 8 -15.10 9.43 -12.10
CA VAL A 8 -15.13 7.96 -12.01
C VAL A 8 -15.22 7.51 -10.56
N GLN A 9 -15.54 6.23 -10.34
CA GLN A 9 -15.57 5.64 -9.02
C GLN A 9 -14.16 5.64 -8.40
N PHE A 10 -14.07 6.02 -7.12
CA PHE A 10 -12.83 6.00 -6.36
C PHE A 10 -12.39 4.56 -6.06
N SER A 11 -11.09 4.30 -6.24
CA SER A 11 -10.38 3.15 -5.71
C SER A 11 -9.05 3.65 -5.14
N GLY A 12 -8.69 3.18 -3.95
CA GLY A 12 -7.43 3.54 -3.31
C GLY A 12 -6.74 2.31 -2.75
N ILE A 13 -5.42 2.37 -2.64
CA ILE A 13 -4.60 1.35 -1.99
C ILE A 13 -3.54 2.02 -1.13
N ASN A 14 -3.10 1.33 -0.08
CA ASN A 14 -1.97 1.73 0.74
C ASN A 14 -1.21 0.49 1.20
N VAL A 15 0.10 0.59 1.27
CA VAL A 15 0.97 -0.34 1.97
C VAL A 15 2.04 0.46 2.69
N CYS A 16 2.36 0.05 3.92
CA CYS A 16 3.47 0.59 4.70
C CYS A 16 4.40 -0.57 5.06
N TYR A 17 5.58 -0.61 4.43
CA TYR A 17 6.67 -1.49 4.84
C TYR A 17 7.46 -0.85 5.98
N SER A 18 7.86 -1.64 6.97
CA SER A 18 8.67 -1.23 8.12
C SER A 18 9.83 -2.20 8.29
N ALA A 19 11.06 -1.72 8.12
CA ALA A 19 12.26 -2.50 8.40
C ALA A 19 12.39 -2.73 9.91
N ILE A 20 12.64 -3.98 10.30
CA ILE A 20 12.85 -4.39 11.70
C ILE A 20 14.26 -4.93 11.94
N SER A 21 14.99 -5.26 10.87
CA SER A 21 16.42 -5.52 10.85
C SER A 21 16.99 -5.22 9.46
N ASP A 22 18.30 -5.41 9.26
CA ASP A 22 18.98 -5.19 7.98
C ASP A 22 18.52 -6.14 6.85
N THR A 23 17.76 -7.18 7.18
CA THR A 23 17.30 -8.19 6.21
C THR A 23 15.83 -8.57 6.36
N GLU A 24 15.10 -7.89 7.23
CA GLU A 24 13.73 -8.24 7.59
C GLU A 24 12.84 -7.00 7.67
N SER A 25 11.62 -7.13 7.18
CA SER A 25 10.59 -6.11 7.29
C SER A 25 9.25 -6.73 7.61
N VAL A 26 8.34 -5.93 8.12
CA VAL A 26 6.91 -6.24 8.23
C VAL A 26 6.12 -5.22 7.43
N SER A 27 4.86 -5.52 7.12
CA SER A 27 3.99 -4.65 6.36
C SER A 27 2.56 -4.65 6.90
N ILE A 28 1.87 -3.54 6.62
CA ILE A 28 0.41 -3.44 6.69
C ILE A 28 -0.09 -2.88 5.37
N SER A 29 -1.19 -3.43 4.86
CA SER A 29 -1.78 -3.03 3.58
C SER A 29 -3.30 -2.92 3.66
N HIS A 30 -3.84 -2.01 2.85
CA HIS A 30 -5.26 -1.72 2.76
C HIS A 30 -5.70 -1.43 1.33
N VAL A 31 -6.89 -1.92 0.98
CA VAL A 31 -7.65 -1.49 -0.20
C VAL A 31 -8.83 -0.66 0.28
N PHE A 32 -9.13 0.43 -0.43
CA PHE A 32 -10.17 1.39 -0.07
C PHE A 32 -11.17 1.60 -1.19
N ALA A 33 -12.42 1.86 -0.81
CA ALA A 33 -13.48 2.31 -1.69
C ALA A 33 -14.32 3.40 -1.02
N LEU A 34 -15.13 4.11 -1.81
CA LEU A 34 -16.16 4.99 -1.29
C LEU A 34 -17.40 4.19 -0.89
N VAL A 35 -17.76 4.25 0.40
CA VAL A 35 -18.99 3.67 0.95
C VAL A 35 -19.76 4.79 1.64
N ASN A 36 -20.97 5.09 1.15
CA ASN A 36 -21.83 6.17 1.66
C ASN A 36 -21.10 7.52 1.73
N GLY A 37 -20.35 7.86 0.69
CA GLY A 37 -19.60 9.11 0.59
C GLY A 37 -18.36 9.19 1.48
N LYS A 38 -17.97 8.12 2.18
CA LYS A 38 -16.77 8.06 3.02
C LYS A 38 -15.78 7.03 2.48
N ILE A 39 -14.49 7.34 2.56
CA ILE A 39 -13.44 6.37 2.27
C ILE A 39 -13.45 5.31 3.37
N LYS A 40 -13.53 4.03 2.99
CA LYS A 40 -13.53 2.88 3.90
C LYS A 40 -12.57 1.82 3.40
N VAL A 41 -11.94 1.12 4.35
CA VAL A 41 -11.16 -0.09 4.06
C VAL A 41 -12.13 -1.19 3.64
N THR A 42 -11.86 -1.82 2.49
CA THR A 42 -12.61 -2.97 1.97
C THR A 42 -11.85 -4.28 2.12
N SER A 43 -10.53 -4.22 2.20
CA SER A 43 -9.65 -5.35 2.49
C SER A 43 -8.41 -4.88 3.24
N SER A 44 -7.90 -5.71 4.15
CA SER A 44 -6.74 -5.43 4.99
C SER A 44 -5.88 -6.68 5.13
N ALA A 45 -4.57 -6.49 5.20
CA ALA A 45 -3.64 -7.53 5.61
C ALA A 45 -2.49 -6.90 6.41
N VAL A 46 -2.01 -7.65 7.39
CA VAL A 46 -0.80 -7.36 8.16
C VAL A 46 0.09 -8.59 8.13
N SER A 47 1.40 -8.41 8.22
CA SER A 47 2.34 -9.53 8.32
C SER A 47 1.92 -10.55 9.38
N PRO A 48 2.08 -11.86 9.12
CA PRO A 48 1.87 -12.89 10.11
C PRO A 48 2.71 -12.67 11.37
N VAL A 49 2.12 -12.95 12.54
CA VAL A 49 2.76 -12.79 13.85
C VAL A 49 3.92 -13.76 14.08
N ASP A 50 4.03 -14.81 13.26
CA ASP A 50 5.13 -15.78 13.29
C ASP A 50 6.36 -15.34 12.49
N PHE A 51 6.30 -14.14 11.88
CA PHE A 51 7.38 -13.55 11.09
C PHE A 51 7.84 -14.42 9.90
N SER A 52 6.98 -15.35 9.46
CA SER A 52 7.31 -16.29 8.37
C SER A 52 7.63 -15.63 7.02
N LEU A 53 7.26 -14.36 6.84
CA LEU A 53 7.41 -13.61 5.59
C LEU A 53 8.46 -12.49 5.65
N THR A 54 9.12 -12.25 6.78
CA THR A 54 9.88 -11.00 6.98
C THR A 54 10.99 -10.74 5.98
N LYS A 55 11.70 -11.79 5.57
CA LYS A 55 12.80 -11.70 4.59
C LYS A 55 12.29 -11.38 3.18
N VAL A 56 11.16 -11.96 2.79
CA VAL A 56 10.55 -11.66 1.49
C VAL A 56 9.92 -10.26 1.50
N GLU A 57 9.32 -9.85 2.62
CA GLU A 57 8.78 -8.51 2.80
C GLU A 57 9.86 -7.43 2.76
N PHE A 58 11.07 -7.71 3.25
CA PHE A 58 12.22 -6.80 3.08
C PHE A 58 12.53 -6.54 1.61
N THR A 59 12.65 -7.62 0.82
CA THR A 59 12.92 -7.53 -0.62
C THR A 59 11.82 -6.73 -1.35
N TYR A 60 10.56 -6.95 -0.98
CA TYR A 60 9.43 -6.22 -1.56
C TYR A 60 9.36 -4.76 -1.09
N GLY A 61 9.73 -4.47 0.16
CA GLY A 61 9.82 -3.10 0.68
C GLY A 61 10.85 -2.27 -0.07
N GLU A 62 12.03 -2.81 -0.35
CA GLU A 62 13.04 -2.14 -1.17
C GLU A 62 12.54 -1.90 -2.60
N SER A 63 11.88 -2.90 -3.18
CA SER A 63 11.30 -2.80 -4.52
C SER A 63 10.21 -1.72 -4.58
N TRP A 64 9.34 -1.68 -3.57
CA TRP A 64 8.29 -0.67 -3.45
C TRP A 64 8.88 0.75 -3.41
N LEU A 65 9.90 0.99 -2.59
CA LEU A 65 10.54 2.30 -2.48
C LEU A 65 11.09 2.77 -3.83
N ARG A 66 11.80 1.91 -4.56
CA ARG A 66 12.36 2.25 -5.87
C ARG A 66 11.26 2.55 -6.89
N ASN A 67 10.21 1.74 -6.91
CA ASN A 67 9.13 1.88 -7.88
C ASN A 67 8.28 3.13 -7.61
N ILE A 68 7.88 3.38 -6.36
CA ILE A 68 7.06 4.54 -6.04
C ILE A 68 7.82 5.85 -6.25
N LEU A 69 9.11 5.90 -5.93
CA LEU A 69 9.94 7.06 -6.21
C LEU A 69 10.09 7.31 -7.71
N THR A 70 10.22 6.24 -8.51
CA THR A 70 10.24 6.35 -9.97
C THR A 70 8.91 6.90 -10.48
N GLU A 71 7.78 6.31 -10.08
CA GLU A 71 6.44 6.76 -10.50
C GLU A 71 6.15 8.23 -10.14
N MET A 72 6.60 8.69 -8.98
CA MET A 72 6.32 10.06 -8.51
C MET A 72 7.29 11.12 -9.05
N SER A 73 8.48 10.72 -9.49
CA SER A 73 9.58 11.66 -9.77
C SER A 73 10.01 11.73 -11.24
N THR A 74 9.45 10.90 -12.12
CA THR A 74 9.70 10.91 -13.57
C THR A 74 8.40 10.85 -14.34
#